data_AF-A0A1I5EFC5-F1
#
_entry.id   AF-A0A1I5EFC5-F1
#
_cell.length_a   1.000
_cell.length_b   1.000
_cell.length_c   1.000
_cell.angle_alpha   90.00
_cell.angle_beta   90.00
_cell.angle_gamma   90.00
#
_symmetry.space_group_name_H-M   'P 1'
#
loop_
_entity.id
_entity.type
_entity.pdbx_description
1 polymer ?
#
loop_
_entity_poly.entity_id
_entity_poly.type
_entity_poly.pdbx_seq_one_letter_code
_entity_poly.pdbx_strand_id
1 'polypeptide(L)'
;MSDRYGVRPGGEPAPAPARPGPALGAAVLAFVQAGLLLALVVVVIVAALVGLSPGGGVGVAALVCLAVCSLAGLDLLGGLLLLRGGGRTVLLVTGLVEAALVGLLLLVAVVDVAVRRSADPVADLVGVLVLMTLLALPVVRLVLAARPAVAGWLAARRPPVPPPVWSPQAGWVSSAAPAQAVPTGLLTAALAPVAVLAVVATVTLALIEGSVLITDGPAAGYSGTGVPTEPPAPGDRGHDPQFAGLAADCRDGDMTACDDLFWDTPVGDPYETYGSTCGGRLDDGTSGGCVAVFGPTD
;
A
#
# COMPACT_ATOMS: atom_id res chain seq x y z
N MET A 1 17.74 -53.60 30.61
CA MET A 1 16.82 -52.46 30.79
C MET A 1 17.41 -51.16 30.22
N SER A 2 18.17 -51.22 29.12
CA SER A 2 19.00 -50.10 28.63
C SER A 2 18.84 -49.74 27.15
N ASP A 3 17.80 -50.23 26.46
CA ASP A 3 17.57 -49.92 25.04
C ASP A 3 16.71 -48.68 24.77
N ARG A 4 16.33 -47.90 25.80
CA ARG A 4 15.48 -46.72 25.61
C ARG A 4 16.21 -45.45 25.15
N TYR A 5 17.54 -45.46 25.14
CA TYR A 5 18.33 -44.35 24.62
C TYR A 5 19.10 -44.84 23.41
N GLY A 6 18.41 -44.97 22.26
CA GLY A 6 18.90 -45.49 20.98
C GLY A 6 20.10 -44.72 20.40
N VAL A 7 21.20 -44.67 21.13
CA VAL A 7 22.50 -44.22 20.67
C VAL A 7 23.21 -45.49 20.22
N ARG A 8 23.13 -45.78 18.91
CA ARG A 8 24.03 -46.77 18.31
C ARG A 8 25.46 -46.23 18.47
N PRO A 9 26.36 -46.89 19.22
CA PRO A 9 27.75 -46.47 19.26
C PRO A 9 28.35 -46.69 17.87
N GLY A 10 28.68 -45.59 17.17
CA GLY A 10 29.21 -45.60 15.80
C GLY A 10 28.20 -45.32 14.68
N GLY A 11 26.95 -44.96 14.99
CA GLY A 11 25.94 -44.62 13.97
C GLY A 11 26.18 -43.24 13.37
N GLU A 12 26.53 -43.18 12.09
CA GLU A 12 26.50 -41.95 11.29
C GLU A 12 25.17 -41.20 11.51
N PRO A 13 25.18 -39.86 11.68
CA PRO A 13 23.95 -39.09 11.82
C PRO A 13 23.03 -39.40 10.65
N ALA A 14 21.75 -39.70 10.93
CA ALA A 14 20.78 -39.93 9.87
C ALA A 14 20.81 -38.75 8.86
N PRO A 15 20.82 -39.01 7.55
CA PRO A 15 20.90 -37.97 6.55
C PRO A 15 19.75 -36.97 6.74
N ALA A 16 20.07 -35.69 6.72
CA ALA A 16 19.07 -34.64 6.91
C ALA A 16 17.95 -34.78 5.86
N PRO A 17 16.67 -34.63 6.24
CA PRO A 17 15.56 -34.76 5.30
C PRO A 17 15.71 -33.75 4.17
N ALA A 18 15.67 -34.26 2.93
CA ALA A 18 15.74 -33.46 1.72
C ALA A 18 14.63 -32.39 1.72
N ARG A 19 14.93 -31.19 1.21
CA ARG A 19 13.93 -30.13 1.08
C ARG A 19 12.86 -30.55 0.06
N PRO A 20 11.56 -30.42 0.39
CA PRO A 20 10.50 -30.68 -0.57
C PRO A 20 10.50 -29.58 -1.64
N GLY A 21 10.40 -29.96 -2.91
CA GLY A 21 10.31 -29.02 -4.05
C GLY A 21 9.27 -27.90 -3.86
N PRO A 22 8.06 -28.17 -3.33
CA PRO A 22 7.07 -27.13 -3.04
C PRO A 22 7.55 -26.02 -2.09
N ALA A 23 8.40 -26.32 -1.10
CA ALA A 23 8.93 -25.30 -0.19
C ALA A 23 9.92 -24.37 -0.92
N LEU A 24 10.73 -24.92 -1.82
CA LEU A 24 11.61 -24.11 -2.68
C LEU A 24 10.79 -23.25 -3.63
N GLY A 25 9.77 -23.82 -4.28
CA GLY A 25 8.88 -23.09 -5.18
C GLY A 25 8.16 -21.93 -4.48
N ALA A 26 7.61 -22.17 -3.28
CA ALA A 26 6.96 -21.11 -2.50
C ALA A 26 7.92 -19.97 -2.12
N ALA A 27 9.16 -20.29 -1.76
CA ALA A 27 10.18 -19.28 -1.44
C ALA A 27 10.60 -18.48 -2.68
N VAL A 28 10.80 -19.14 -3.83
CA VAL A 28 11.15 -18.46 -5.09
C VAL A 28 10.04 -17.50 -5.52
N LEU A 29 8.78 -17.93 -5.46
CA LEU A 29 7.64 -17.06 -5.77
C LEU A 29 7.56 -15.85 -4.84
N ALA A 30 7.88 -16.02 -3.55
CA ALA A 30 7.95 -14.90 -2.61
C ALA A 30 9.03 -13.86 -3.00
N PHE A 31 10.21 -14.32 -3.44
CA PHE A 31 11.27 -13.43 -3.91
C PHE A 31 10.91 -12.73 -5.23
N VAL A 32 10.30 -13.45 -6.17
CA VAL A 32 9.83 -12.87 -7.45
C VAL A 32 8.77 -11.80 -7.19
N GLN A 33 7.80 -12.09 -6.33
CA GLN A 33 6.74 -11.15 -5.97
C GLN A 33 7.29 -9.90 -5.29
N ALA A 34 8.18 -10.06 -4.30
CA ALA A 34 8.85 -8.93 -3.68
C ALA A 34 9.60 -8.06 -4.71
N GLY A 35 10.29 -8.68 -5.67
CA GLY A 35 10.96 -7.97 -6.76
C GLY A 35 9.99 -7.17 -7.64
N LEU A 36 8.84 -7.74 -7.99
CA LEU A 36 7.81 -7.06 -8.78
C LEU A 36 7.19 -5.88 -8.02
N LEU A 37 6.90 -6.04 -6.74
CA LEU A 37 6.38 -4.97 -5.88
C LEU A 37 7.37 -3.80 -5.76
N LEU A 38 8.66 -4.09 -5.55
CA LEU A 38 9.69 -3.06 -5.48
C LEU A 38 9.90 -2.37 -6.85
N ALA A 39 9.83 -3.11 -7.95
CA ALA A 39 9.88 -2.54 -9.29
C ALA A 39 8.70 -1.59 -9.56
N LEU A 40 7.49 -1.95 -9.10
CA LEU A 40 6.31 -1.08 -9.18
C LEU A 40 6.52 0.23 -8.40
N VAL A 41 7.08 0.17 -7.19
CA VAL A 41 7.43 1.37 -6.41
C VAL A 41 8.40 2.26 -7.17
N VAL A 42 9.43 1.69 -7.81
CA VAL A 42 10.38 2.46 -8.64
C VAL A 42 9.66 3.15 -9.80
N VAL A 43 8.75 2.46 -10.49
CA VAL A 43 7.96 3.05 -11.58
C VAL A 43 7.12 4.22 -11.08
N VAL A 44 6.47 4.09 -9.92
CA VAL A 44 5.69 5.18 -9.31
C VAL A 44 6.57 6.38 -8.98
N ILE A 45 7.76 6.16 -8.39
CA ILE A 45 8.71 7.24 -8.08
C ILE A 45 9.15 7.95 -9.36
N VAL A 46 9.49 7.20 -10.41
CA VAL A 46 9.92 7.77 -11.70
C VAL A 46 8.76 8.55 -12.35
N ALA A 47 7.54 8.02 -12.33
CA ALA A 47 6.37 8.72 -12.83
C ALA A 47 6.14 10.04 -12.09
N ALA A 48 6.28 10.05 -10.76
CA ALA A 48 6.19 11.26 -9.95
C ALA A 48 7.29 12.27 -10.31
N LEU A 49 8.54 11.82 -10.46
CA LEU A 49 9.68 12.68 -10.84
C LEU A 49 9.54 13.31 -12.23
N VAL A 50 8.84 12.64 -13.16
CA VAL A 50 8.64 13.13 -14.54
C VAL A 50 7.31 13.89 -14.68
N GLY A 51 6.54 14.08 -13.60
CA GLY A 51 5.26 14.80 -13.63
C GLY A 51 4.14 14.03 -14.34
N LEU A 52 4.26 12.69 -14.42
CA LEU A 52 3.24 11.79 -14.98
C LEU A 52 2.30 11.23 -13.91
N SER A 53 2.33 11.77 -12.69
CA SER A 53 1.49 11.26 -11.61
C SER A 53 0.02 11.56 -11.92
N PRO A 54 -0.88 10.56 -11.85
CA PRO A 54 -2.30 10.86 -11.74
C PRO A 54 -2.49 11.77 -10.52
N GLY A 55 -3.33 12.80 -10.61
CA GLY A 55 -3.49 13.89 -9.63
C GLY A 55 -4.01 13.49 -8.25
N GLY A 56 -3.66 12.31 -7.73
CA GLY A 56 -3.84 11.97 -6.33
C GLY A 56 -2.79 12.64 -5.47
N GLY A 57 -3.19 13.10 -4.28
CA GLY A 57 -2.28 13.75 -3.33
C GLY A 57 -1.06 12.89 -3.02
N VAL A 58 0.13 13.50 -3.05
CA VAL A 58 1.44 12.85 -2.86
C VAL A 58 1.51 12.08 -1.53
N GLY A 59 0.77 12.50 -0.50
CA GLY A 59 0.62 11.78 0.76
C GLY A 59 0.05 10.36 0.60
N VAL A 60 -0.95 10.18 -0.27
CA VAL A 60 -1.54 8.85 -0.55
C VAL A 60 -0.54 7.98 -1.30
N ALA A 61 0.15 8.54 -2.31
CA ALA A 61 1.18 7.81 -3.06
C ALA A 61 2.33 7.34 -2.15
N ALA A 62 2.79 8.20 -1.22
CA ALA A 62 3.82 7.85 -0.26
C ALA A 62 3.38 6.73 0.70
N LEU A 63 2.15 6.80 1.23
CA LEU A 63 1.59 5.75 2.08
C LEU A 63 1.47 4.42 1.34
N VAL A 64 1.03 4.44 0.08
CA VAL A 64 0.96 3.24 -0.77
C VAL A 64 2.35 2.66 -1.00
N CYS A 65 3.35 3.48 -1.36
CA CYS A 65 4.73 3.02 -1.53
C CYS A 65 5.30 2.39 -0.26
N LEU A 66 5.05 2.99 0.91
CA LEU A 66 5.47 2.45 2.21
C LEU A 66 4.81 1.09 2.52
N ALA A 67 3.51 0.97 2.25
CA ALA A 67 2.78 -0.27 2.45
C ALA A 67 3.30 -1.39 1.52
N VAL A 68 3.53 -1.06 0.24
CA VAL A 68 4.09 -2.00 -0.76
C VAL A 68 5.50 -2.44 -0.38
N CYS A 69 6.38 -1.51 0.03
CA CYS A 69 7.72 -1.84 0.53
C CYS A 69 7.65 -2.76 1.76
N SER A 70 6.74 -2.50 2.70
CA SER A 70 6.56 -3.32 3.90
C SER A 70 6.13 -4.74 3.54
N LEU A 71 5.18 -4.90 2.62
CA LEU A 71 4.74 -6.21 2.11
C LEU A 71 5.88 -6.96 1.41
N ALA A 72 6.65 -6.28 0.54
CA ALA A 72 7.82 -6.87 -0.11
C ALA A 72 8.85 -7.36 0.93
N GLY A 73 9.11 -6.59 1.98
CA GLY A 73 10.00 -7.00 3.09
C GLY A 73 9.50 -8.24 3.83
N LEU A 74 8.19 -8.33 4.10
CA LEU A 74 7.57 -9.50 4.72
C LEU A 74 7.64 -10.76 3.83
N ASP A 75 7.59 -10.58 2.51
CA ASP A 75 7.74 -11.66 1.54
C ASP A 75 9.17 -12.21 1.49
N LEU A 76 10.17 -11.33 1.44
CA LEU A 76 11.58 -11.71 1.54
C LEU A 76 11.84 -12.46 2.85
N LEU A 77 11.32 -11.94 3.97
CA LEU A 77 11.46 -12.56 5.29
C LEU A 77 10.77 -13.91 5.35
N GLY A 78 9.52 -14.01 4.89
CA GLY A 78 8.75 -15.25 4.89
C GLY A 78 9.41 -16.34 4.04
N GLY A 79 9.89 -16.01 2.84
CA GLY A 79 10.60 -16.93 1.96
C GLY A 79 11.91 -17.43 2.59
N LEU A 80 12.69 -16.53 3.18
CA LEU A 80 13.96 -16.85 3.83
C LEU A 80 13.76 -17.73 5.09
N LEU A 81 12.78 -17.40 5.92
CA LEU A 81 12.44 -18.19 7.11
C LEU A 81 11.92 -19.58 6.72
N LEU A 82 11.15 -19.69 5.63
CA LEU A 82 10.71 -20.98 5.09
C LEU A 82 11.89 -21.85 4.69
N LEU A 83 12.88 -21.30 3.96
CA LEU A 83 14.09 -22.04 3.57
C LEU A 83 14.91 -22.53 4.77
N ARG A 84 14.83 -21.84 5.92
CA ARG A 84 15.47 -22.23 7.17
C ARG A 84 14.72 -23.29 7.98
N GLY A 85 13.52 -23.67 7.55
CA GLY A 85 12.69 -24.63 8.27
C GLY A 85 11.75 -23.97 9.30
N GLY A 86 11.50 -22.66 9.17
CA GLY A 86 10.54 -21.91 9.97
C GLY A 86 9.56 -21.11 9.09
N GLY A 87 8.97 -20.04 9.62
CA GLY A 87 8.35 -18.98 8.81
C GLY A 87 7.07 -19.31 8.02
N ARG A 88 6.58 -20.55 8.02
CA ARG A 88 5.37 -20.92 7.26
C ARG A 88 4.16 -20.06 7.62
N THR A 89 3.96 -19.76 8.89
CA THR A 89 2.86 -18.90 9.34
C THR A 89 2.99 -17.49 8.80
N VAL A 90 4.18 -16.90 8.88
CA VAL A 90 4.49 -15.58 8.33
C VAL A 90 4.18 -15.55 6.83
N LEU A 91 4.70 -16.53 6.07
CA LEU A 91 4.47 -16.59 4.62
C LEU A 91 3.00 -16.75 4.24
N LEU A 92 2.23 -17.55 5.00
CA LEU A 92 0.80 -17.73 4.76
C LEU A 92 0.01 -16.46 5.09
N VAL A 93 0.31 -15.78 6.20
CA VAL A 93 -0.37 -14.54 6.59
C VAL A 93 -0.07 -13.44 5.58
N THR A 94 1.20 -13.22 5.23
CA THR A 94 1.56 -12.22 4.22
C THR A 94 0.92 -12.52 2.87
N GLY A 95 0.95 -13.78 2.42
CA GLY A 95 0.30 -14.17 1.16
C GLY A 95 -1.21 -13.98 1.14
N LEU A 96 -1.90 -14.19 2.27
CA LEU A 96 -3.33 -13.92 2.39
C LEU A 96 -3.64 -12.42 2.35
N VAL A 97 -2.89 -11.62 3.11
CA VAL A 97 -3.05 -10.15 3.12
C VAL A 97 -2.81 -9.59 1.72
N GLU A 98 -1.74 -10.03 1.05
CA GLU A 98 -1.41 -9.60 -0.30
C GLU A 98 -2.49 -10.01 -1.32
N ALA A 99 -2.91 -11.26 -1.33
CA ALA A 99 -3.96 -11.73 -2.23
C ALA A 99 -5.29 -10.98 -2.01
N ALA A 100 -5.63 -10.66 -0.77
CA ALA A 100 -6.82 -9.87 -0.45
C ALA A 100 -6.71 -8.42 -0.95
N LEU A 101 -5.57 -7.76 -0.71
CA LEU A 101 -5.34 -6.39 -1.17
C LEU A 101 -5.32 -6.29 -2.71
N VAL A 102 -4.55 -7.14 -3.39
CA VAL A 102 -4.49 -7.16 -4.86
C VAL A 102 -5.83 -7.59 -5.46
N GLY A 103 -6.53 -8.54 -4.84
CA GLY A 103 -7.86 -8.96 -5.26
C GLY A 103 -8.91 -7.85 -5.14
N LEU A 104 -8.87 -7.05 -4.07
CA LEU A 104 -9.73 -5.88 -3.91
C LEU A 104 -9.41 -4.82 -4.96
N LEU A 105 -8.13 -4.52 -5.20
CA LEU A 105 -7.71 -3.56 -6.24
C LEU A 105 -8.16 -4.02 -7.63
N LEU A 106 -8.00 -5.31 -7.95
CA LEU A 106 -8.48 -5.90 -9.19
C LEU A 106 -10.00 -5.76 -9.32
N LEU A 107 -10.76 -6.02 -8.26
CA LEU A 107 -12.21 -5.87 -8.26
C LEU A 107 -12.61 -4.42 -8.56
N VAL A 108 -11.99 -3.45 -7.88
CA VAL A 108 -12.23 -2.02 -8.12
C VAL A 108 -11.91 -1.65 -9.56
N ALA A 109 -10.75 -2.08 -10.09
CA ALA A 109 -10.37 -1.82 -11.48
C ALA A 109 -11.36 -2.41 -12.49
N VAL A 110 -11.83 -3.64 -12.28
CA VAL A 110 -12.83 -4.28 -13.15
C VAL A 110 -14.17 -3.54 -13.10
N VAL A 111 -14.62 -3.12 -11.91
CA VAL A 111 -15.85 -2.33 -11.77
C VAL A 111 -15.70 -0.98 -12.46
N ASP A 112 -14.55 -0.33 -12.34
CA ASP A 112 -14.28 0.96 -12.97
C ASP A 112 -14.35 0.86 -14.50
N VAL A 113 -13.70 -0.15 -15.08
CA VAL A 113 -13.73 -0.44 -16.52
C VAL A 113 -15.13 -0.83 -16.99
N ALA A 114 -15.92 -1.51 -16.15
CA ALA A 114 -17.28 -1.91 -16.49
C ALA A 114 -18.27 -0.74 -16.47
N VAL A 115 -18.06 0.25 -15.58
CA VAL A 115 -18.96 1.38 -15.37
C VAL A 115 -18.58 2.58 -16.24
N ARG A 116 -17.29 2.89 -16.37
CA ARG A 116 -16.81 4.02 -17.17
C ARG A 116 -16.68 3.61 -18.63
N ARG A 117 -17.18 4.46 -19.54
CA ARG A 117 -16.71 4.42 -20.94
C ARG A 117 -15.32 5.05 -20.95
N SER A 118 -14.28 4.23 -20.84
CA SER A 118 -12.93 4.75 -20.76
C SER A 118 -12.48 5.39 -22.06
N ALA A 119 -11.69 6.46 -21.93
CA ALA A 119 -11.06 7.12 -23.07
C ALA A 119 -9.93 6.28 -23.66
N ASP A 120 -9.33 5.38 -22.87
CA ASP A 120 -8.24 4.48 -23.30
C ASP A 120 -8.47 3.03 -22.79
N PRO A 121 -9.18 2.19 -23.58
CA PRO A 121 -9.47 0.81 -23.19
C PRO A 121 -8.22 -0.09 -23.17
N VAL A 122 -7.13 0.31 -23.83
CA VAL A 122 -5.89 -0.47 -23.86
C VAL A 122 -5.14 -0.31 -22.54
N ALA A 123 -5.02 0.91 -22.03
CA ALA A 123 -4.42 1.18 -20.72
C ALA A 123 -5.15 0.43 -19.60
N ASP A 124 -6.48 0.46 -19.61
CA ASP A 124 -7.33 -0.27 -18.67
C ASP A 124 -7.12 -1.78 -18.71
N LEU A 125 -7.11 -2.36 -19.93
CA LEU A 125 -6.87 -3.79 -20.12
C LEU A 125 -5.49 -4.19 -19.60
N VAL A 126 -4.46 -3.39 -19.88
CA VAL A 126 -3.11 -3.62 -19.37
C VAL A 126 -3.09 -3.56 -17.84
N GLY A 127 -3.75 -2.57 -17.23
CA GLY A 127 -3.88 -2.46 -15.78
C GLY A 127 -4.51 -3.70 -15.14
N VAL A 128 -5.61 -4.18 -15.70
CA VAL A 128 -6.29 -5.41 -15.24
C VAL A 128 -5.39 -6.63 -15.39
N LEU A 129 -4.68 -6.78 -16.53
CA LEU A 129 -3.76 -7.90 -16.75
C LEU A 129 -2.57 -7.90 -15.77
N VAL A 130 -2.04 -6.71 -15.43
CA VAL A 130 -0.99 -6.56 -14.42
C VAL A 130 -1.52 -6.98 -13.05
N LEU A 131 -2.71 -6.52 -12.63
CA LEU A 131 -3.33 -6.90 -11.37
C LEU A 131 -3.63 -8.41 -11.29
N MET A 132 -4.11 -9.02 -12.37
CA MET A 132 -4.31 -10.47 -12.47
C MET A 132 -2.99 -11.23 -12.28
N THR A 133 -1.90 -10.76 -12.88
CA THR A 133 -0.57 -11.38 -12.75
C THR A 133 -0.04 -11.26 -11.32
N LEU A 134 -0.19 -10.07 -10.71
CA LEU A 134 0.19 -9.82 -9.32
C LEU A 134 -0.64 -10.65 -8.33
N LEU A 135 -1.90 -11.00 -8.66
CA LEU A 135 -2.75 -11.85 -7.83
C LEU A 135 -2.41 -13.34 -7.95
N ALA A 136 -2.03 -13.81 -9.13
CA ALA A 136 -1.75 -15.22 -9.37
C ALA A 136 -0.57 -15.74 -8.52
N LEU A 137 0.48 -14.93 -8.38
CA LEU A 137 1.71 -15.27 -7.66
C LEU A 137 1.48 -15.59 -6.16
N PRO A 138 0.84 -14.73 -5.34
CA PRO A 138 0.55 -15.04 -3.94
C PRO A 138 -0.42 -16.22 -3.79
N VAL A 139 -1.36 -16.41 -4.71
CA VAL A 139 -2.28 -17.57 -4.68
C VAL A 139 -1.53 -18.89 -4.90
N VAL A 140 -0.67 -18.98 -5.93
CA VAL A 140 0.14 -20.18 -6.17
C VAL A 140 1.10 -20.43 -5.00
N ARG A 141 1.69 -19.36 -4.45
CA ARG A 141 2.54 -19.42 -3.26
C ARG A 141 1.81 -20.00 -2.04
N LEU A 142 0.59 -19.53 -1.76
CA LEU A 142 -0.26 -20.05 -0.68
C LEU A 142 -0.53 -21.54 -0.87
N VAL A 143 -0.90 -21.97 -2.08
CA VAL A 143 -1.16 -23.39 -2.41
C VAL A 143 0.09 -24.26 -2.17
N LEU A 144 1.27 -23.80 -2.60
CA LEU A 144 2.52 -24.53 -2.39
C LEU A 144 2.92 -24.60 -0.91
N ALA A 145 2.81 -23.49 -0.17
CA ALA A 145 3.13 -23.42 1.25
C ALA A 145 2.13 -24.18 2.14
N ALA A 146 0.90 -24.38 1.66
CA ALA A 146 -0.13 -25.14 2.36
C ALA A 146 0.04 -26.67 2.23
N ARG A 147 0.86 -27.17 1.31
CA ARG A 147 0.97 -28.62 1.06
C ARG A 147 1.43 -29.41 2.29
N PRO A 148 0.88 -30.62 2.53
CA PRO A 148 1.22 -31.45 3.68
C PRO A 148 2.68 -31.88 3.69
N ALA A 149 3.32 -32.03 2.52
CA ALA A 149 4.77 -32.31 2.43
C ALA A 149 5.63 -31.22 3.08
N VAL A 150 5.22 -29.95 2.94
CA VAL A 150 5.90 -28.81 3.59
C VAL A 150 5.68 -28.85 5.10
N ALA A 151 4.45 -29.18 5.54
CA ALA A 151 4.11 -29.36 6.94
C ALA A 151 4.95 -30.46 7.61
N GLY A 152 5.03 -31.64 6.97
CA GLY A 152 5.78 -32.78 7.46
C GLY A 152 7.29 -32.50 7.50
N TRP A 153 7.82 -31.82 6.48
CA TRP A 153 9.22 -31.39 6.47
C TRP A 153 9.56 -30.41 7.60
N LEU A 154 8.69 -29.41 7.85
CA LEU A 154 8.87 -28.47 8.95
C LEU A 154 8.78 -29.17 10.31
N ALA A 155 7.83 -30.10 10.47
CA ALA A 155 7.70 -30.89 11.70
C ALA A 155 8.94 -31.75 11.95
N ALA A 156 9.49 -32.39 10.91
CA ALA A 156 10.71 -33.19 11.01
C ALA A 156 11.96 -32.37 11.36
N ARG A 157 11.96 -31.05 11.07
CA ARG A 157 13.05 -30.14 11.45
C ARG A 157 12.91 -29.55 12.84
N ARG A 158 11.74 -29.64 13.47
CA ARG A 158 11.61 -29.21 14.87
C ARG A 158 12.41 -30.20 15.72
N PRO A 159 13.40 -29.72 16.49
CA PRO A 159 14.09 -30.60 17.40
C PRO A 159 13.06 -31.25 18.32
N PRO A 160 13.18 -32.56 18.61
CA PRO A 160 12.29 -33.21 19.55
C PRO A 160 12.33 -32.43 20.85
N VAL A 161 11.15 -32.13 21.40
CA VAL A 161 11.07 -31.46 22.71
C VAL A 161 11.70 -32.42 23.72
N PRO A 162 12.83 -32.05 24.36
CA PRO A 162 13.42 -32.91 25.36
C PRO A 162 12.40 -33.15 26.47
N PRO A 163 12.31 -34.38 27.01
CA PRO A 163 11.38 -34.66 28.09
C PRO A 163 11.65 -33.71 29.27
N PRO A 164 10.61 -33.31 30.03
CA PRO A 164 10.82 -32.45 31.18
C PRO A 164 11.81 -33.13 32.14
N VAL A 165 12.71 -32.34 32.72
CA VAL A 165 13.70 -32.82 33.68
C VAL A 165 13.21 -32.44 35.06
N TRP A 166 13.17 -33.39 36.00
CA TRP A 166 12.83 -33.10 37.37
C TRP A 166 13.98 -32.39 38.08
N SER A 167 13.70 -31.27 38.74
CA SER A 167 14.62 -30.54 39.59
C SER A 167 14.12 -30.51 41.04
N PRO A 168 15.01 -30.67 42.05
CA PRO A 168 14.60 -30.64 43.45
C PRO A 168 13.99 -29.31 43.90
N GLN A 169 14.41 -28.19 43.30
CA GLN A 169 13.99 -26.84 43.72
C GLN A 169 12.73 -26.36 42.99
N ALA A 170 12.56 -26.73 41.71
CA ALA A 170 11.49 -26.19 40.87
C ALA A 170 10.53 -27.26 40.32
N GLY A 171 10.68 -28.53 40.71
CA GLY A 171 9.89 -29.64 40.19
C GLY A 171 10.21 -29.94 38.73
N TRP A 172 9.22 -30.42 37.97
CA TRP A 172 9.36 -30.72 36.54
C TRP A 172 9.54 -29.43 35.74
N VAL A 173 10.76 -29.19 35.24
CA VAL A 173 11.10 -28.07 34.37
C VAL A 173 11.25 -28.56 32.93
N SER A 174 10.54 -27.91 32.01
CA SER A 174 10.75 -28.10 30.59
C SER A 174 12.13 -27.55 30.21
N SER A 175 13.04 -28.42 29.77
CA SER A 175 14.32 -28.02 29.18
C SER A 175 14.11 -27.50 27.74
N ALA A 176 13.13 -26.61 27.56
CA ALA A 176 12.95 -25.91 26.30
C ALA A 176 14.22 -25.10 26.06
N ALA A 177 15.03 -25.53 25.10
CA ALA A 177 16.17 -24.75 24.66
C ALA A 177 15.65 -23.35 24.29
N PRO A 178 16.33 -22.26 24.71
CA PRO A 178 15.94 -20.92 24.31
C PRO A 178 15.80 -20.91 22.79
N ALA A 179 14.67 -20.39 22.29
CA ALA A 179 14.42 -20.28 20.87
C ALA A 179 15.66 -19.63 20.24
N GLN A 180 16.33 -20.34 19.32
CA GLN A 180 17.51 -19.79 18.66
C GLN A 180 17.11 -18.48 18.01
N ALA A 181 17.58 -17.37 18.60
CA ALA A 181 17.30 -16.04 18.09
C ALA A 181 17.82 -15.99 16.65
N VAL A 182 16.98 -15.54 15.72
CA VAL A 182 17.41 -15.33 14.34
C VAL A 182 18.60 -14.36 14.39
N PRO A 183 19.76 -14.70 13.80
CA PRO A 183 20.92 -13.83 13.85
C PRO A 183 20.53 -12.48 13.24
N THR A 184 20.58 -11.44 14.07
CA THR A 184 20.15 -10.08 13.75
C THR A 184 20.80 -9.55 12.48
N GLY A 185 22.06 -9.91 12.23
CA GLY A 185 22.82 -9.51 11.03
C GLY A 185 22.22 -9.97 9.70
N LEU A 186 21.39 -11.02 9.69
CA LEU A 186 20.78 -11.50 8.45
C LEU A 186 19.39 -10.92 8.22
N LEU A 187 18.69 -10.54 9.30
CA LEU A 187 17.48 -9.73 9.20
C LEU A 187 17.80 -8.33 8.70
N THR A 188 18.87 -7.72 9.21
CA THR A 188 19.31 -6.39 8.74
C THR A 188 19.75 -6.43 7.28
N ALA A 189 20.51 -7.43 6.84
CA ALA A 189 20.92 -7.54 5.44
C ALA A 189 19.73 -7.71 4.47
N ALA A 190 18.68 -8.44 4.87
CA ALA A 190 17.50 -8.65 4.04
C ALA A 190 16.56 -7.43 4.00
N LEU A 191 16.44 -6.69 5.11
CA LEU A 191 15.51 -5.57 5.24
C LEU A 191 16.14 -4.21 4.91
N ALA A 192 17.47 -4.08 4.95
CA ALA A 192 18.18 -2.84 4.62
C ALA A 192 17.83 -2.25 3.24
N PRO A 193 17.86 -3.01 2.12
CA PRO A 193 17.52 -2.43 0.82
C PRO A 193 16.06 -1.99 0.73
N VAL A 194 15.15 -2.70 1.42
CA VAL A 194 13.72 -2.34 1.49
C VAL A 194 13.52 -1.06 2.28
N ALA A 195 14.20 -0.93 3.43
CA ALA A 195 14.16 0.27 4.25
C ALA A 195 14.76 1.48 3.50
N VAL A 196 15.88 1.30 2.79
CA VAL A 196 16.48 2.35 1.96
C VAL A 196 15.52 2.77 0.84
N LEU A 197 14.90 1.83 0.13
CA LEU A 197 13.95 2.16 -0.94
C LEU A 197 12.71 2.88 -0.39
N ALA A 198 12.19 2.43 0.76
CA ALA A 198 11.07 3.09 1.43
C ALA A 198 11.41 4.53 1.82
N VAL A 199 12.60 4.76 2.40
CA VAL A 199 13.09 6.10 2.75
C VAL A 199 13.26 6.95 1.48
N VAL A 200 13.92 6.43 0.44
CA VAL A 200 14.09 7.14 -0.83
C VAL A 200 12.73 7.50 -1.44
N ALA A 201 11.78 6.57 -1.48
CA ALA A 201 10.42 6.83 -1.97
C ALA A 201 9.76 7.98 -1.20
N THR A 202 9.77 7.92 0.14
CA THR A 202 9.18 8.97 0.98
C THR A 202 9.86 10.32 0.82
N VAL A 203 11.20 10.35 0.78
CA VAL A 203 11.97 11.58 0.64
C VAL A 203 11.77 12.18 -0.75
N THR A 204 11.81 11.37 -1.81
CA THR A 204 11.58 11.85 -3.18
C THR A 204 10.18 12.42 -3.33
N LEU A 205 9.15 11.73 -2.83
CA LEU A 205 7.77 12.24 -2.85
C LEU A 205 7.64 13.53 -2.02
N ALA A 206 8.22 13.59 -0.82
CA ALA A 206 8.17 14.76 0.05
C ALA A 206 9.00 15.97 -0.45
N LEU A 207 9.95 15.77 -1.36
CA LEU A 207 10.75 16.85 -1.95
C LEU A 207 10.15 17.42 -3.24
N ILE A 208 9.30 16.66 -3.94
CA ILE A 208 8.61 17.12 -5.16
C ILE A 208 7.53 18.16 -4.80
N GLU A 209 6.84 17.97 -3.67
CA GLU A 209 5.99 19.00 -3.07
C GLU A 209 6.74 19.67 -1.93
N GLY A 210 7.37 20.81 -2.19
CA GLY A 210 8.01 21.58 -1.14
C GLY A 210 7.01 21.84 0.00
N SER A 211 7.26 21.24 1.17
CA SER A 211 6.62 21.51 2.48
C SER A 211 5.42 20.62 2.86
N VAL A 212 5.67 19.37 3.25
CA VAL A 212 4.77 18.65 4.18
C VAL A 212 5.31 18.78 5.60
N LEU A 213 5.00 19.92 6.23
CA LEU A 213 4.84 19.97 7.69
C LEU A 213 3.43 20.49 7.96
N ILE A 214 2.62 19.63 8.58
CA ILE A 214 1.21 19.86 8.92
C ILE A 214 1.05 21.11 9.79
N THR A 215 0.26 22.09 9.35
CA THR A 215 -0.68 22.88 10.18
C THR A 215 -1.87 23.36 9.32
N ASP A 216 -3.03 22.77 9.61
CA ASP A 216 -4.40 23.33 9.61
C ASP A 216 -5.08 23.87 8.34
N GLY A 217 -5.94 23.03 7.75
CA GLY A 217 -7.06 23.40 6.88
C GLY A 217 -7.55 22.21 6.02
N PRO A 218 -8.87 21.98 5.84
CA PRO A 218 -9.40 20.97 4.90
C PRO A 218 -9.08 21.28 3.42
N ALA A 219 -8.37 22.37 3.14
CA ALA A 219 -7.86 22.74 1.82
C ALA A 219 -6.64 21.95 1.32
N ALA A 220 -6.20 20.89 2.03
CA ALA A 220 -4.95 20.15 1.78
C ALA A 220 -4.84 19.39 0.43
N GLY A 221 -5.70 19.69 -0.55
CA GLY A 221 -5.62 19.14 -1.91
C GLY A 221 -5.89 20.16 -3.02
N TYR A 222 -6.10 21.44 -2.70
CA TYR A 222 -6.37 22.49 -3.69
C TYR A 222 -5.24 23.52 -3.71
N SER A 223 -4.74 23.87 -4.89
CA SER A 223 -3.77 24.96 -5.06
C SER A 223 -4.51 26.29 -5.23
N GLY A 224 -3.94 27.39 -4.76
CA GLY A 224 -4.55 28.71 -4.90
C GLY A 224 -3.89 29.79 -4.04
N THR A 225 -4.16 31.05 -4.35
CA THR A 225 -3.63 32.19 -3.59
C THR A 225 -4.45 32.49 -2.32
N GLY A 226 -5.68 31.97 -2.22
CA GLY A 226 -6.63 32.31 -1.16
C GLY A 226 -7.24 33.71 -1.29
N VAL A 227 -6.79 34.50 -2.26
CA VAL A 227 -7.26 35.87 -2.54
C VAL A 227 -8.43 35.78 -3.54
N PRO A 228 -9.58 36.43 -3.29
CA PRO A 228 -10.69 36.39 -4.23
C PRO A 228 -10.36 37.22 -5.48
N THR A 229 -10.85 36.78 -6.63
CA THR A 229 -10.79 37.52 -7.89
C THR A 229 -12.11 38.26 -8.15
N GLU A 230 -12.12 39.17 -9.12
CA GLU A 230 -13.33 39.90 -9.46
C GLU A 230 -14.30 39.00 -10.27
N PRO A 231 -15.60 38.96 -9.94
CA PRO A 231 -16.59 38.19 -10.69
C PRO A 231 -16.83 38.77 -12.08
N PRO A 232 -17.45 38.00 -13.00
CA PRO A 232 -17.82 38.49 -14.33
C PRO A 232 -18.67 39.77 -14.25
N ALA A 233 -18.24 40.81 -14.96
CA ALA A 233 -18.81 42.15 -14.90
C ALA A 233 -19.72 42.45 -16.11
N PRO A 234 -20.59 43.48 -16.01
CA PRO A 234 -21.39 43.94 -17.14
C PRO A 234 -20.52 44.31 -18.35
N GLY A 235 -20.67 43.55 -19.44
CA GLY A 235 -19.86 43.68 -20.66
C GLY A 235 -19.01 42.44 -20.96
N ASP A 236 -18.81 41.56 -19.98
CA ASP A 236 -18.14 40.28 -20.18
C ASP A 236 -19.03 39.29 -20.92
N ARG A 237 -18.42 38.39 -21.69
CA ARG A 237 -19.12 37.34 -22.41
C ARG A 237 -19.66 36.31 -21.39
N GLY A 238 -20.97 36.10 -21.38
CA GLY A 238 -21.61 35.22 -20.40
C GLY A 238 -21.92 35.90 -19.07
N HIS A 239 -21.80 37.23 -18.98
CA HIS A 239 -22.36 37.97 -17.87
C HIS A 239 -23.89 37.81 -17.85
N ASP A 240 -24.42 37.43 -16.70
CA ASP A 240 -25.85 37.32 -16.44
C ASP A 240 -26.17 38.01 -15.12
N PRO A 241 -26.98 39.08 -15.13
CA PRO A 241 -27.30 39.82 -13.92
C PRO A 241 -28.03 38.98 -12.86
N GLN A 242 -28.61 37.83 -13.22
CA GLN A 242 -29.27 36.95 -12.25
C GLN A 242 -28.30 36.37 -11.21
N PHE A 243 -27.05 36.12 -11.60
CA PHE A 243 -26.02 35.51 -10.75
C PHE A 243 -25.09 36.52 -10.09
N ALA A 244 -25.18 37.81 -10.47
CA ALA A 244 -24.30 38.86 -9.99
C ALA A 244 -24.35 39.05 -8.45
N GLY A 245 -25.51 38.81 -7.82
CA GLY A 245 -25.66 38.86 -6.37
C GLY A 245 -24.86 37.76 -5.66
N LEU A 246 -25.13 36.50 -6.01
CA LEU A 246 -24.41 35.33 -5.47
C LEU A 246 -22.90 35.40 -5.71
N ALA A 247 -22.48 35.91 -6.87
CA ALA A 247 -21.06 36.09 -7.18
C ALA A 247 -20.39 37.17 -6.31
N ALA A 248 -21.10 38.24 -5.97
CA ALA A 248 -20.60 39.26 -5.05
C ALA A 248 -20.49 38.71 -3.62
N ASP A 249 -21.51 38.00 -3.14
CA ASP A 249 -21.49 37.38 -1.81
C ASP A 249 -20.35 36.34 -1.69
N CYS A 250 -20.17 35.52 -2.74
CA CYS A 250 -19.06 34.57 -2.85
C CYS A 250 -17.68 35.25 -2.79
N ARG A 251 -17.49 36.34 -3.54
CA ARG A 251 -16.26 37.15 -3.52
C ARG A 251 -15.97 37.68 -2.11
N ASP A 252 -16.99 38.20 -1.46
CA ASP A 252 -16.90 38.82 -0.14
C ASP A 252 -16.67 37.79 0.99
N GLY A 253 -16.81 36.50 0.66
CA GLY A 253 -16.33 35.39 1.47
C GLY A 253 -17.42 34.40 1.87
N ASP A 254 -18.68 34.60 1.48
CA ASP A 254 -19.74 33.64 1.75
C ASP A 254 -19.54 32.38 0.90
N MET A 255 -19.01 31.35 1.54
CA MET A 255 -18.70 30.09 0.86
C MET A 255 -19.95 29.31 0.49
N THR A 256 -21.07 29.55 1.19
CA THR A 256 -22.37 28.99 0.82
C THR A 256 -22.84 29.62 -0.48
N ALA A 257 -22.70 30.94 -0.63
CA ALA A 257 -23.01 31.62 -1.88
C ALA A 257 -22.13 31.14 -3.04
N CYS A 258 -20.86 30.78 -2.81
CA CYS A 258 -20.02 30.16 -3.85
C CYS A 258 -20.54 28.78 -4.28
N ASP A 259 -20.99 27.96 -3.33
CA ASP A 259 -21.53 26.63 -3.60
C ASP A 259 -22.87 26.73 -4.34
N ASP A 260 -23.78 27.60 -3.86
CA ASP A 260 -25.06 27.88 -4.51
C ASP A 260 -24.85 28.41 -5.93
N LEU A 261 -23.91 29.34 -6.12
CA LEU A 261 -23.55 29.87 -7.43
C LEU A 261 -23.12 28.75 -8.40
N PHE A 262 -22.33 27.77 -7.94
CA PHE A 262 -21.93 26.63 -8.77
C PHE A 262 -23.12 25.76 -9.17
N TRP A 263 -24.04 25.48 -8.25
CA TRP A 263 -25.17 24.58 -8.50
C TRP A 263 -26.31 25.22 -9.31
N ASP A 264 -26.51 26.53 -9.16
CA ASP A 264 -27.60 27.26 -9.82
C ASP A 264 -27.23 27.72 -11.25
N THR A 265 -25.94 27.72 -11.59
CA THR A 265 -25.47 28.16 -12.90
C THR A 265 -25.44 27.01 -13.91
N PRO A 266 -25.69 27.29 -15.20
CA PRO A 266 -25.59 26.27 -16.24
C PRO A 266 -24.16 25.73 -16.40
N VAL A 267 -24.04 24.47 -16.81
CA VAL A 267 -22.73 23.87 -17.12
C VAL A 267 -22.04 24.63 -18.26
N GLY A 268 -20.78 24.98 -18.04
CA GLY A 268 -19.93 25.78 -18.92
C GLY A 268 -20.07 27.29 -18.77
N ASP A 269 -20.88 27.77 -17.81
CA ASP A 269 -21.08 29.19 -17.55
C ASP A 269 -19.87 29.79 -16.80
N PRO A 270 -19.45 31.04 -17.08
CA PRO A 270 -18.36 31.67 -16.32
C PRO A 270 -18.66 31.78 -14.81
N TYR A 271 -19.93 31.90 -14.40
CA TYR A 271 -20.30 31.91 -12.99
C TYR A 271 -20.20 30.52 -12.35
N GLU A 272 -20.45 29.44 -13.09
CA GLU A 272 -20.19 28.07 -12.62
C GLU A 272 -18.70 27.90 -12.31
N THR A 273 -17.84 28.32 -13.23
CA THR A 273 -16.39 28.26 -13.02
C THR A 273 -15.95 29.12 -11.82
N TYR A 274 -16.49 30.33 -11.70
CA TYR A 274 -16.20 31.24 -10.60
C TYR A 274 -16.63 30.66 -9.24
N GLY A 275 -17.84 30.09 -9.15
CA GLY A 275 -18.32 29.38 -7.96
C GLY A 275 -17.48 28.15 -7.64
N SER A 276 -17.10 27.36 -8.65
CA SER A 276 -16.27 26.17 -8.47
C SER A 276 -14.90 26.49 -7.87
N THR A 277 -14.32 27.65 -8.18
CA THR A 277 -13.01 28.10 -7.68
C THR A 277 -13.10 28.90 -6.37
N CYS A 278 -14.27 28.89 -5.73
CA CYS A 278 -14.55 29.62 -4.49
C CYS A 278 -14.25 31.12 -4.62
N GLY A 279 -14.72 31.72 -5.72
CA GLY A 279 -14.48 33.12 -6.06
C GLY A 279 -13.05 33.38 -6.52
N GLY A 280 -12.42 32.40 -7.18
CA GLY A 280 -11.04 32.47 -7.67
C GLY A 280 -9.95 32.33 -6.59
N ARG A 281 -10.32 31.91 -5.37
CA ARG A 281 -9.36 31.66 -4.28
C ARG A 281 -8.52 30.40 -4.55
N LEU A 282 -9.07 29.47 -5.31
CA LEU A 282 -8.44 28.22 -5.73
C LEU A 282 -8.18 28.24 -7.24
N ASP A 283 -7.06 27.66 -7.66
CA ASP A 283 -6.69 27.46 -9.06
C ASP A 283 -7.51 26.32 -9.69
N ASP A 284 -7.86 25.32 -8.87
CA ASP A 284 -8.67 24.17 -9.26
C ASP A 284 -10.11 24.30 -8.74
N GLY A 285 -11.08 23.83 -9.53
CA GLY A 285 -12.49 23.83 -9.16
C GLY A 285 -12.86 22.72 -8.15
N THR A 286 -13.68 23.06 -7.16
CA THR A 286 -14.18 22.16 -6.10
C THR A 286 -15.52 21.51 -6.45
N SER A 287 -16.14 21.90 -7.56
CA SER A 287 -17.48 21.47 -7.96
C SER A 287 -18.55 21.72 -6.88
N GLY A 288 -18.55 22.92 -6.29
CA GLY A 288 -19.51 23.33 -5.25
C GLY A 288 -19.21 22.75 -3.87
N GLY A 289 -17.92 22.68 -3.51
CA GLY A 289 -17.44 22.20 -2.21
C GLY A 289 -16.71 23.25 -1.38
N CYS A 290 -16.93 24.54 -1.65
CA CYS A 290 -16.26 25.66 -1.01
C CYS A 290 -16.52 25.73 0.49
N VAL A 291 -17.73 25.45 0.97
CA VAL A 291 -18.01 25.35 2.42
C VAL A 291 -17.21 24.23 3.08
N ALA A 292 -17.00 23.11 2.37
CA ALA A 292 -16.19 22.01 2.90
C ALA A 292 -14.70 22.36 2.99
N VAL A 293 -14.22 23.24 2.10
CA VAL A 293 -12.81 23.66 2.02
C VAL A 293 -12.49 24.80 2.99
N PHE A 294 -13.34 25.83 3.06
CA PHE A 294 -13.09 27.05 3.83
C PHE A 294 -13.92 27.13 5.13
N GLY A 295 -14.92 26.28 5.29
CA GLY A 295 -15.89 26.33 6.39
C GLY A 295 -17.11 27.21 6.04
N PRO A 296 -18.21 27.07 6.80
CA PRO A 296 -19.36 27.97 6.69
C PRO A 296 -18.99 29.37 7.23
N THR A 297 -19.54 30.40 6.60
CA THR A 297 -19.50 31.78 7.12
C THR A 297 -20.74 32.04 7.98
N ASP A 298 -20.52 32.64 9.16
CA ASP A 298 -21.58 33.14 10.05
C ASP A 298 -22.01 34.57 9.69
#